data_AF-A0A353QG32-F1
#
_entry.id   AF-A0A353QG32-F1
#
_cell.length_a   1.000
_cell.length_b   1.000
_cell.length_c   1.000
_cell.angle_alpha   90.00
_cell.angle_beta   90.00
_cell.angle_gamma   90.00
#
_symmetry.space_group_name_H-M   'P 1'
#
loop_
_entity.id
_entity.type
_entity.pdbx_description
1 polymer ?
#
loop_
_entity_poly.entity_id
_entity_poly.type
_entity_poly.pdbx_seq_one_letter_code
_entity_poly.pdbx_strand_id
1 'polypeptide(L)'
;SGVCAHGVHLQGYCTTVAVDRENRIWKAHRRAELKYPDGRKEEAQWDVTVHPTSVTEMRTWIEGCGFEIREAFAGTETRGALLSNSGRATFWAVKP
;
A
#
# COMPACT_ATOMS: atom_id res chain seq x y z
N SER A 1 9.73 7.22 2.67
CA SER A 1 10.61 7.81 3.69
C SER A 1 9.82 8.81 4.50
N GLY A 2 10.19 9.06 5.75
CA GLY A 2 9.50 10.00 6.63
C GLY A 2 10.24 10.19 7.95
N VAL A 3 9.73 11.10 8.77
CA VAL A 3 10.25 11.36 10.11
C VAL A 3 9.12 11.14 11.11
N CYS A 4 9.36 10.28 12.09
CA CYS A 4 8.43 10.07 13.19
C CYS A 4 8.40 11.30 14.10
N ALA A 5 7.29 11.52 14.82
CA ALA A 5 7.14 12.69 15.71
C ALA A 5 8.26 12.84 16.76
N HIS A 6 8.88 11.73 17.15
CA HIS A 6 9.99 11.64 18.10
C HIS A 6 11.39 11.66 17.42
N GLY A 7 11.48 12.15 16.18
CA GLY A 7 12.74 12.45 15.50
C GLY A 7 13.44 11.27 14.83
N VAL A 8 12.85 10.06 14.83
CA VAL A 8 13.41 8.91 14.11
C VAL A 8 13.15 9.09 12.61
N HIS A 9 14.20 9.03 11.80
CA HIS A 9 14.10 9.09 10.34
C HIS A 9 14.01 7.68 9.76
N LEU A 10 12.97 7.43 8.97
CA LEU A 10 12.78 6.19 8.21
C LEU A 10 13.07 6.45 6.72
N GLN A 11 14.00 5.71 6.14
CA GLN A 11 14.27 5.73 4.71
C GLN A 11 14.02 4.34 4.11
N GLY A 12 13.08 4.26 3.18
CA GLY A 12 12.70 3.00 2.52
C GLY A 12 13.24 2.93 1.10
N TYR A 13 13.66 1.74 0.69
CA TYR A 13 14.14 1.41 -0.64
C TYR A 13 13.39 0.19 -1.16
N CYS A 14 13.18 0.12 -2.46
CA CYS A 14 12.47 -0.98 -3.10
C CYS A 14 13.07 -1.25 -4.48
N THR A 15 13.42 -2.51 -4.73
CA THR A 15 13.94 -2.97 -6.02
C THR A 15 13.03 -4.06 -6.54
N THR A 16 12.42 -3.84 -7.71
CA THR A 16 11.63 -4.89 -8.38
C THR A 16 12.53 -6.05 -8.77
N VAL A 17 12.15 -7.26 -8.35
CA VAL A 17 12.85 -8.51 -8.68
C VAL A 17 12.19 -9.21 -9.86
N ALA A 18 10.85 -9.28 -9.87
CA ALA A 18 10.10 -9.92 -10.95
C ALA A 18 8.69 -9.34 -11.11
N VAL A 19 8.17 -9.43 -12.34
CA VAL A 19 6.77 -9.13 -12.69
C VAL A 19 6.21 -10.30 -13.48
N ASP A 20 5.30 -11.05 -12.89
CA ASP A 20 4.50 -12.07 -13.55
C ASP A 20 3.15 -11.45 -13.90
N ARG A 21 2.95 -11.15 -15.19
CA ARG A 21 1.71 -10.50 -15.65
C ARG A 21 0.55 -11.47 -15.77
N GLU A 22 0.82 -12.72 -16.10
CA GLU A 22 -0.19 -13.75 -16.29
C GLU A 22 -0.90 -14.03 -14.96
N ASN A 23 -0.13 -14.23 -13.90
CA ASN A 23 -0.67 -14.47 -12.56
C ASN A 23 -0.90 -13.17 -11.75
N ARG A 24 -0.59 -12.01 -12.33
CA ARG A 24 -0.64 -10.70 -11.67
C ARG A 24 0.11 -10.72 -10.33
N ILE A 25 1.39 -11.07 -10.37
CA ILE A 25 2.27 -11.10 -9.20
C ILE A 25 3.43 -10.14 -9.42
N TRP A 26 3.67 -9.27 -8.45
CA TRP A 26 4.85 -8.42 -8.36
C TRP A 26 5.73 -8.86 -7.19
N LYS A 27 7.03 -9.05 -7.44
CA LYS A 27 8.01 -9.39 -6.42
C LYS A 27 9.06 -8.30 -6.32
N ALA A 28 9.46 -7.96 -5.10
CA ALA A 28 10.49 -6.97 -4.85
C ALA A 28 11.32 -7.30 -3.61
N HIS A 29 12.54 -6.79 -3.60
CA HIS A 29 13.39 -6.72 -2.42
C HIS A 29 13.23 -5.34 -1.79
N ARG A 30 12.95 -5.29 -0.48
CA ARG A 30 12.77 -4.04 0.27
C ARG A 30 13.84 -3.92 1.35
N ARG A 31 14.26 -2.68 1.57
CA ARG A 31 15.19 -2.30 2.63
C ARG A 31 14.67 -1.05 3.33
N ALA A 32 14.77 -1.00 4.65
CA ALA A 32 14.45 0.16 5.45
C ALA A 32 15.62 0.49 6.37
N GLU A 33 16.02 1.76 6.39
CA GLU A 33 16.96 2.33 7.34
C GLU A 33 16.20 3.19 8.35
N LEU A 34 16.50 3.00 9.63
CA LEU A 34 16.06 3.84 10.75
C LEU A 34 17.28 4.60 11.27
N LYS A 35 17.19 5.93 11.38
CA LYS A 35 18.22 6.79 11.97
C LYS A 35 17.62 7.50 13.18
N TYR A 36 18.16 7.21 14.35
CA TYR A 36 17.69 7.74 15.62
C TYR A 36 18.36 9.08 15.95
N PRO A 37 17.74 9.94 16.76
CA PRO A 37 18.32 11.25 17.13
C PRO A 37 19.68 11.17 17.85
N ASP A 38 19.94 10.06 18.55
CA ASP A 38 21.22 9.77 19.22
C ASP A 38 22.33 9.31 18.25
N GLY A 39 22.04 9.25 16.95
CA GLY A 39 22.97 8.81 15.90
C GLY A 39 22.98 7.29 15.66
N ARG A 40 22.26 6.50 16.46
CA ARG A 40 22.11 5.05 16.23
C ARG A 40 21.40 4.80 14.91
N LYS A 41 21.78 3.70 14.24
CA LYS A 41 21.17 3.26 12.99
C LYS A 41 20.74 1.81 13.10
N GLU A 42 19.57 1.51 12.56
CA GLU A 42 19.07 0.15 12.38
C GLU A 42 18.67 -0.04 10.93
N GLU A 43 18.84 -1.26 10.42
CA GLU A 43 18.45 -1.62 9.08
C GLU A 43 17.66 -2.93 9.10
N ALA A 44 16.63 -3.01 8.26
CA ALA A 44 15.89 -4.22 7.99
C ALA A 44 15.75 -4.44 6.49
N GLN A 45 15.81 -5.70 6.06
CA GLN A 45 15.64 -6.12 4.67
C GLN A 45 14.67 -7.29 4.59
N TRP A 46 13.84 -7.33 3.55
CA TRP A 46 12.91 -8.43 3.32
C TRP A 46 12.45 -8.48 1.86
N ASP A 47 12.08 -9.69 1.42
CA ASP A 47 11.43 -9.88 0.14
C ASP A 47 9.91 -9.77 0.28
N VAL A 48 9.27 -9.19 -0.73
CA VAL A 48 7.81 -9.06 -0.80
C VAL A 48 7.30 -9.69 -2.09
N THR A 49 6.18 -10.40 -1.97
CA THR A 49 5.36 -10.86 -3.10
C THR A 49 3.97 -10.28 -2.91
N VAL A 50 3.48 -9.54 -3.90
CA VAL A 50 2.17 -8.87 -3.87
C VAL A 50 1.40 -9.25 -5.10
N HIS A 51 0.09 -9.48 -4.94
CA HIS A 51 -0.87 -9.51 -6.03
C HIS A 51 -1.47 -8.10 -6.23
N PRO A 52 -1.16 -7.38 -7.33
CA PRO A 52 -1.75 -6.07 -7.58
C PRO A 52 -3.21 -6.24 -7.98
N THR A 53 -4.10 -6.03 -7.03
CA THR A 53 -5.55 -6.12 -7.23
C THR A 53 -6.10 -4.93 -7.99
N SER A 54 -7.06 -5.17 -8.87
CA SER A 54 -7.81 -4.09 -9.54
C SER A 54 -8.91 -3.51 -8.62
N VAL A 55 -9.41 -2.32 -8.96
CA VAL A 55 -10.58 -1.73 -8.28
C VAL A 55 -11.79 -2.65 -8.36
N THR A 56 -12.04 -3.25 -9.52
CA THR A 56 -13.15 -4.17 -9.75
C THR A 56 -13.05 -5.40 -8.88
N GLU A 57 -11.87 -6.02 -8.84
CA GLU A 57 -11.62 -7.22 -8.03
C GLU A 57 -11.82 -6.96 -6.54
N MET A 58 -11.28 -5.84 -6.03
CA MET A 58 -11.50 -5.44 -4.64
C MET A 58 -12.99 -5.23 -4.32
N ARG A 59 -13.77 -4.63 -5.24
CA ARG A 59 -15.22 -4.48 -5.05
C ARG A 59 -15.91 -5.84 -4.92
N THR A 60 -15.63 -6.75 -5.87
CA THR A 60 -16.18 -8.11 -5.84
C THR A 60 -15.88 -8.82 -4.53
N TRP A 61 -14.65 -8.71 -4.01
CA TRP A 61 -14.28 -9.36 -2.74
C TRP A 61 -14.98 -8.74 -1.53
N ILE A 62 -15.05 -7.41 -1.45
CA ILE A 62 -15.72 -6.70 -0.34
C ILE A 62 -17.21 -7.05 -0.31
N GLU A 63 -17.88 -6.97 -1.47
CA GLU A 63 -19.30 -7.32 -1.62
C GLU A 63 -19.54 -8.81 -1.35
N GLY A 64 -18.65 -9.69 -1.82
CA GLY A 64 -18.69 -11.12 -1.55
C GLY A 64 -18.54 -11.48 -0.06
N CYS A 65 -17.93 -10.60 0.75
CA CYS A 65 -17.87 -10.73 2.21
C CYS A 65 -19.13 -10.21 2.91
N GLY A 66 -20.15 -9.76 2.16
CA GLY A 66 -21.41 -9.23 2.68
C GLY A 66 -21.35 -7.78 3.15
N PHE A 67 -20.35 -7.01 2.72
CA PHE A 67 -20.30 -5.57 2.94
C PHE A 67 -20.95 -4.82 1.78
N GLU A 68 -21.62 -3.71 2.10
CA GLU A 68 -22.09 -2.76 1.11
C GLU A 68 -21.10 -1.61 0.97
N ILE A 69 -20.60 -1.36 -0.24
CA ILE A 69 -19.72 -0.24 -0.54
C ILE A 69 -20.56 1.02 -0.73
N ARG A 70 -20.46 1.98 0.20
CA ARG A 70 -21.19 3.25 0.12
C ARG A 70 -20.45 4.29 -0.71
N GLU A 71 -19.12 4.33 -0.58
CA GLU A 71 -18.29 5.30 -1.28
C GLU A 71 -16.92 4.71 -1.66
N ALA A 72 -16.29 5.29 -2.68
CA ALA A 72 -14.92 4.98 -3.08
C ALA A 72 -14.18 6.25 -3.52
N PHE A 73 -12.94 6.40 -3.10
CA PHE A 73 -12.15 7.63 -3.30
C PHE A 73 -10.69 7.35 -3.67
N ALA A 74 -10.06 8.33 -4.30
CA ALA A 74 -8.63 8.37 -4.62
C ALA A 74 -7.80 8.75 -3.38
N GLY A 75 -7.77 7.86 -2.38
CA GLY A 75 -7.07 8.06 -1.12
C GLY A 75 -7.94 8.69 -0.01
N THR A 76 -7.51 8.50 1.24
CA THR A 76 -8.33 8.81 2.43
C THR A 76 -8.33 10.28 2.83
N GLU A 77 -7.23 11.01 2.61
CA GLU A 77 -7.04 12.37 3.13
C GLU A 77 -7.91 13.39 2.42
N THR A 78 -8.00 13.31 1.09
CA THR A 78 -8.73 14.28 0.27
C THR A 78 -10.11 13.80 -0.16
N ARG A 79 -10.39 12.50 -0.02
CA ARG A 79 -11.58 11.83 -0.60
C ARG A 79 -11.82 12.23 -2.06
N GLY A 80 -10.74 12.42 -2.83
CA GLY A 80 -10.84 12.81 -4.24
C GLY A 80 -11.60 11.78 -5.08
N ALA A 81 -12.14 12.22 -6.22
CA ALA A 81 -12.82 11.32 -7.15
C ALA A 81 -11.88 10.17 -7.58
N LEU A 82 -12.38 8.94 -7.52
CA LEU A 82 -11.64 7.77 -7.99
C LEU A 82 -11.66 7.74 -9.53
N LEU A 83 -10.49 7.90 -10.15
CA LEU A 83 -10.28 7.90 -11.59
C LEU A 83 -9.44 6.69 -12.01
N SER A 84 -9.41 6.38 -13.31
CA SER A 84 -8.66 5.25 -13.87
C SER A 84 -7.14 5.34 -13.63
N ASN A 85 -6.61 6.55 -13.46
CA ASN A 85 -5.19 6.81 -13.19
C ASN A 85 -4.90 7.13 -11.71
N SER A 86 -5.87 6.95 -10.80
CA SER A 86 -5.64 7.17 -9.38
C SER A 86 -4.61 6.18 -8.84
N GLY A 87 -3.56 6.69 -8.17
CA GLY A 87 -2.50 5.85 -7.58
C GLY A 87 -2.94 5.04 -6.35
N ARG A 88 -4.15 5.26 -5.83
CA ARG A 88 -4.75 4.54 -4.72
C ARG A 88 -6.27 4.56 -4.85
N ALA A 89 -6.91 3.46 -4.48
CA ALA A 89 -8.34 3.38 -4.20
C ALA A 89 -8.56 3.16 -2.71
N THR A 90 -9.60 3.76 -2.15
CA THR A 90 -10.03 3.57 -0.76
C THR A 90 -11.54 3.41 -0.78
N PHE A 91 -12.04 2.34 -0.15
CA PHE A 91 -13.46 2.01 -0.11
C PHE A 91 -14.00 2.23 1.29
N TRP A 92 -15.13 2.92 1.40
CA TRP A 92 -15.93 2.97 2.62
C TRP A 92 -17.08 1.98 2.49
N ALA A 93 -16.95 0.87 3.19
CA ALA A 93 -17.92 -0.22 3.15
C ALA A 93 -18.45 -0.51 4.55
N VAL A 94 -19.73 -0.82 4.64
CA VAL A 94 -20.44 -1.10 5.90
C VAL A 94 -21.03 -2.49 5.85
N LYS A 95 -21.04 -3.19 6.98
CA LYS A 95 -21.80 -4.43 7.10
C LYS A 95 -23.21 -4.06 7.56
N PRO A 96 -24.26 -4.45 6.81
CA PRO A 96 -25.64 -4.15 7.18
C PRO A 96 -26.05 -4.83 8.48
#